data_AF-A0A927SQ28-F1
#
_entry.id   AF-A0A927SQ28-F1
#
_cell.length_a   1.000
_cell.length_b   1.000
_cell.length_c   1.000
_cell.angle_alpha   90.00
_cell.angle_beta   90.00
_cell.angle_gamma   90.00
#
_symmetry.space_group_name_H-M   'P 1'
#
loop_
_entity.id
_entity.type
_entity.pdbx_description
1 polymer ?
#
loop_
_entity_poly.entity_id
_entity_poly.type
_entity_poly.pdbx_seq_one_letter_code
_entity_poly.pdbx_strand_id
1 'polypeptide(L)'
;MKNNELKILVPKDWSIAEEKMPDGSRVLKFTPVTAESSTRQLQEGIFKRVPASELRLDDDFLNYQPKNFAENNLKCFVQTAIKNGLKDFWRPVYDPSFDDNGCICYHPGNMPAVGKSYNWWYKHAKAFCPERGSRLGTNSEYGVFLAVLIKELVASGKSVEWAWNAVCNNSKELGHYWESKDAKHDFETTGSRDICGWYDLANTYKILADDEEVDVYYYLVGGKYEDYSNNYPLAIIYRCKDRDADFCFSCGWLVLETD
;
A
#
# COMPACT_ATOMS: atom_id res chain seq x y z
N MET A 1 38.16 -20.25 -45.29
CA MET A 1 36.93 -19.42 -45.36
C MET A 1 36.89 -18.57 -44.10
N LYS A 2 36.80 -17.24 -44.23
CA LYS A 2 36.65 -16.36 -43.07
C LYS A 2 35.24 -16.56 -42.52
N ASN A 3 35.11 -16.92 -41.25
CA ASN A 3 33.82 -16.91 -40.57
C ASN A 3 33.30 -15.48 -40.57
N ASN A 4 32.29 -15.21 -41.39
CA ASN A 4 31.57 -13.95 -41.37
C ASN A 4 30.62 -13.99 -40.17
N GLU A 5 31.10 -13.54 -39.01
CA GLU A 5 30.24 -13.28 -37.86
C GLU A 5 29.40 -12.04 -38.13
N LEU A 6 28.08 -12.20 -38.18
CA LEU A 6 27.14 -11.10 -38.17
C LEU A 6 26.84 -10.73 -36.72
N LYS A 7 27.30 -9.56 -36.27
CA LYS A 7 26.97 -9.01 -34.95
C LYS A 7 25.74 -8.14 -35.07
N ILE A 8 24.65 -8.53 -34.41
CA ILE A 8 23.42 -7.76 -34.33
C ILE A 8 23.34 -7.16 -32.92
N LEU A 9 23.23 -5.84 -32.83
CA LEU A 9 22.93 -5.14 -31.57
C LEU A 9 21.43 -5.22 -31.33
N VAL A 10 21.05 -5.80 -30.20
CA VAL A 10 19.63 -5.94 -29.81
C VAL A 10 19.39 -5.03 -28.60
N PRO A 11 18.36 -4.16 -28.65
CA PRO A 11 17.95 -3.35 -27.51
C PRO A 11 17.66 -4.22 -26.27
N LYS A 12 17.90 -3.70 -25.07
CA LYS A 12 17.72 -4.43 -23.80
C LYS A 12 16.29 -4.92 -23.55
N ASP A 13 15.33 -4.25 -24.17
CA ASP A 13 13.88 -4.46 -24.10
C ASP A 13 13.37 -5.43 -25.17
N TRP A 14 14.23 -6.25 -25.78
CA TRP A 14 13.85 -7.21 -26.82
C TRP A 14 14.41 -8.60 -26.54
N SER A 15 13.58 -9.63 -26.74
CA SER A 15 13.99 -11.03 -26.69
C SER A 15 14.25 -11.58 -28.09
N ILE A 16 15.16 -12.56 -28.18
CA ILE A 16 15.56 -13.20 -29.43
C ILE A 16 15.30 -14.70 -29.32
N ALA A 17 14.56 -15.26 -30.27
CA ALA A 17 14.40 -16.70 -30.43
C ALA A 17 14.91 -17.14 -31.80
N GLU A 18 15.63 -18.25 -31.85
CA GLU A 18 16.05 -18.90 -33.10
C GLU A 18 15.07 -20.03 -33.44
N GLU A 19 14.48 -19.96 -34.63
CA GLU A 19 13.65 -21.03 -35.18
C GLU A 19 14.34 -21.66 -36.39
N LYS A 20 14.44 -22.99 -36.39
CA LYS A 20 15.00 -23.74 -37.51
C LYS A 20 13.88 -24.17 -38.45
N MET A 21 13.96 -23.75 -39.70
CA MET A 21 12.97 -24.03 -40.73
C MET A 21 13.18 -25.43 -41.34
N PRO A 22 12.14 -26.02 -41.98
CA PRO A 22 12.24 -27.33 -42.61
C PRO A 22 13.31 -27.44 -43.71
N ASP A 23 13.65 -26.33 -44.36
CA ASP A 23 14.70 -26.25 -45.39
C ASP A 23 16.12 -26.11 -44.80
N GLY A 24 16.26 -26.11 -43.47
CA GLY A 24 17.51 -25.97 -42.75
C GLY A 24 17.96 -24.53 -42.52
N SER A 25 17.22 -23.53 -43.02
CA SER A 25 17.45 -22.13 -42.70
C SER A 25 17.10 -21.81 -41.24
N ARG A 26 17.66 -20.72 -40.71
CA ARG A 26 17.43 -20.23 -39.35
C ARG A 26 16.78 -18.86 -39.42
N VAL A 27 15.69 -18.66 -38.71
CA VAL A 27 15.00 -17.38 -38.59
C VAL A 27 15.18 -16.88 -37.17
N LEU A 28 15.66 -15.64 -37.03
CA LEU A 28 15.68 -14.96 -35.74
C LEU A 28 14.37 -14.18 -35.59
N LYS A 29 13.60 -14.53 -34.57
CA LYS A 29 12.41 -13.79 -34.16
C LYS A 29 12.80 -12.81 -33.06
N PHE A 30 12.58 -11.53 -33.35
CA PHE A 30 12.75 -10.43 -32.40
C PHE A 30 11.37 -10.07 -31.87
N THR A 31 11.20 -10.13 -30.56
CA THR A 31 9.93 -9.75 -29.93
C THR A 31 10.23 -8.63 -28.95
N PRO A 32 9.53 -7.47 -29.04
CA PRO A 32 9.57 -6.50 -27.97
C PRO A 32 9.20 -7.23 -26.68
N VAL A 33 9.99 -7.05 -25.64
CA VAL A 33 9.59 -7.39 -24.28
C VAL A 33 8.48 -6.39 -23.95
N THR A 34 7.25 -6.70 -24.37
CA THR A 34 6.07 -6.05 -23.84
C THR A 34 6.06 -6.30 -22.34
N ALA A 35 5.51 -5.36 -21.58
CA ALA A 35 5.39 -5.40 -20.12
C ALA A 35 4.54 -6.58 -19.56
N GLU A 36 4.41 -7.66 -20.33
CA GLU A 36 3.78 -8.93 -19.98
C GLU A 36 4.79 -10.00 -19.57
N SER A 37 6.11 -9.74 -19.62
CA SER A 37 7.12 -10.71 -19.14
C SER A 37 8.24 -10.15 -18.26
N SER A 38 8.19 -8.89 -17.85
CA SER A 38 8.74 -8.54 -16.55
C SER A 38 7.74 -9.07 -15.54
N THR A 39 7.88 -10.33 -15.14
CA THR A 39 7.25 -10.86 -13.93
C THR A 39 7.37 -9.80 -12.84
N ARG A 40 6.27 -9.08 -12.62
CA ARG A 40 5.96 -8.46 -11.34
C ARG A 40 6.03 -9.62 -10.38
N GLN A 41 7.16 -9.74 -9.69
CA GLN A 41 7.25 -10.62 -8.56
C GLN A 41 6.29 -10.02 -7.53
N LEU A 42 5.01 -10.38 -7.58
CA LEU A 42 4.24 -10.52 -6.37
C LEU A 42 5.05 -11.53 -5.56
N GLN A 43 5.91 -11.02 -4.68
CA GLN A 43 6.66 -11.92 -3.82
C GLN A 43 5.62 -12.53 -2.90
N GLU A 44 5.50 -13.84 -2.98
CA GLU A 44 4.68 -14.63 -2.08
C GLU A 44 4.97 -14.18 -0.64
N GLY A 45 3.93 -13.80 0.10
CA GLY A 45 4.05 -13.36 1.49
C GLY A 45 4.12 -11.84 1.75
N ILE A 46 4.16 -10.96 0.73
CA ILE A 46 4.07 -9.51 0.96
C ILE A 46 2.63 -9.05 1.23
N PHE A 47 1.68 -9.65 0.55
CA PHE A 47 0.27 -9.26 0.65
C PHE A 47 -0.37 -10.04 1.79
N LYS A 48 -0.70 -9.33 2.87
CA LYS A 48 -1.36 -9.90 4.04
C LYS A 48 -2.85 -9.61 3.96
N ARG A 49 -3.66 -10.65 4.19
CA ARG A 49 -5.12 -10.55 4.26
C ARG A 49 -5.53 -9.64 5.43
N VAL A 50 -6.44 -8.72 5.18
CA VAL A 50 -7.20 -7.97 6.17
C VAL A 50 -8.57 -8.64 6.29
N PRO A 51 -8.84 -9.38 7.38
CA PRO A 51 -10.05 -10.20 7.51
C PRO A 51 -11.27 -9.34 7.93
N ALA A 52 -11.67 -8.43 7.04
CA ALA A 52 -12.79 -7.50 7.27
C ALA A 52 -14.09 -8.23 7.59
N SER A 53 -14.34 -9.36 6.91
CA SER A 53 -15.57 -10.14 7.08
C SER A 53 -15.63 -10.92 8.39
N GLU A 54 -14.50 -11.02 9.11
CA GLU A 54 -14.41 -11.70 10.41
C GLU A 54 -14.60 -10.73 11.59
N LEU A 55 -14.62 -9.42 11.36
CA LEU A 55 -14.90 -8.42 12.38
C LEU A 55 -16.38 -8.47 12.79
N ARG A 56 -16.63 -8.40 14.09
CA ARG A 56 -17.99 -8.45 14.64
C ARG A 56 -18.26 -7.28 15.55
N LEU A 57 -19.52 -6.84 15.62
CA LEU A 57 -19.92 -5.74 16.50
C LEU A 57 -19.72 -6.05 17.99
N ASP A 58 -19.68 -7.34 18.34
CA ASP A 58 -19.47 -7.85 19.69
C ASP A 58 -18.01 -8.25 19.99
N ASP A 59 -17.07 -8.02 19.06
CA ASP A 59 -15.64 -8.21 19.34
C ASP A 59 -15.22 -7.34 20.56
N ASP A 60 -14.50 -7.95 21.52
CA ASP A 60 -14.15 -7.31 22.80
C ASP A 60 -13.48 -5.94 22.64
N PHE A 61 -12.56 -5.81 21.68
CA PHE A 61 -11.88 -4.54 21.42
C PHE A 61 -12.83 -3.46 20.89
N LEU A 62 -13.92 -3.84 20.22
CA LEU A 62 -14.93 -2.95 19.65
C LEU A 62 -15.98 -2.52 20.70
N ASN A 63 -16.11 -3.27 21.80
CA ASN A 63 -16.95 -2.90 22.95
C ASN A 63 -16.39 -1.71 23.76
N TYR A 64 -15.13 -1.33 23.51
CA TYR A 64 -14.51 -0.13 24.07
C TYR A 64 -15.36 1.13 23.86
N GLN A 65 -15.49 1.95 24.91
CA GLN A 65 -16.21 3.21 24.86
C GLN A 65 -15.28 4.34 24.41
N PRO A 66 -15.50 4.96 23.23
CA PRO A 66 -14.68 6.06 22.76
C PRO A 66 -14.66 7.23 23.74
N LYS A 67 -13.49 7.84 23.91
CA LYS A 67 -13.27 8.96 24.83
C LYS A 67 -13.29 10.32 24.15
N ASN A 68 -13.14 10.34 22.83
CA ASN A 68 -13.07 11.57 22.06
C ASN A 68 -13.63 11.38 20.64
N PHE A 69 -13.64 12.47 19.87
CA PHE A 69 -14.16 12.48 18.52
C PHE A 69 -13.40 11.54 17.57
N ALA A 70 -12.08 11.46 17.66
CA ALA A 70 -11.26 10.63 16.77
C ALA A 70 -11.55 9.13 16.97
N GLU A 71 -11.56 8.67 18.22
CA GLU A 71 -11.94 7.29 18.56
C GLU A 71 -13.38 6.98 18.15
N ASN A 72 -14.31 7.92 18.38
CA ASN A 72 -15.70 7.73 18.00
C ASN A 72 -15.86 7.63 16.48
N ASN A 73 -15.14 8.46 15.74
CA ASN A 73 -15.17 8.47 14.28
C ASN A 73 -14.66 7.14 13.71
N LEU A 74 -13.51 6.64 14.17
CA LEU A 74 -13.01 5.32 13.76
C LEU A 74 -14.01 4.21 14.10
N LYS A 75 -14.58 4.23 15.32
CA LYS A 75 -15.59 3.23 15.72
C LYS A 75 -16.81 3.26 14.78
N CYS A 76 -17.33 4.44 14.45
CA CYS A 76 -18.45 4.58 13.52
C CYS A 76 -18.13 4.05 12.12
N PHE A 77 -16.93 4.33 11.59
CA PHE A 77 -16.49 3.78 10.30
C PHE A 77 -16.48 2.26 10.31
N VAL A 78 -15.85 1.66 11.31
CA VAL A 78 -15.71 0.20 11.42
C VAL A 78 -17.08 -0.46 11.59
N GLN A 79 -17.95 0.09 12.43
CA GLN A 79 -19.32 -0.43 12.59
C GLN A 79 -20.14 -0.34 11.31
N THR A 80 -19.95 0.73 10.52
CA THR A 80 -20.61 0.89 9.23
C THR A 80 -20.10 -0.13 8.21
N ALA A 81 -18.78 -0.33 8.13
CA ALA A 81 -18.16 -1.33 7.28
C ALA A 81 -18.64 -2.76 7.60
N ILE A 82 -18.74 -3.10 8.90
CA ILE A 82 -19.28 -4.41 9.35
C ILE A 82 -20.75 -4.56 8.91
N LYS A 83 -21.59 -3.54 9.15
CA LYS A 83 -23.01 -3.57 8.76
C LYS A 83 -23.23 -3.68 7.26
N ASN A 84 -22.36 -3.04 6.48
CA ASN A 84 -22.38 -3.09 5.01
C ASN A 84 -21.76 -4.39 4.45
N GLY A 85 -21.16 -5.22 5.30
CA GLY A 85 -20.58 -6.50 4.90
C GLY A 85 -19.33 -6.36 4.04
N LEU A 86 -18.45 -5.41 4.36
CA LEU A 86 -17.17 -5.20 3.68
C LEU A 86 -16.41 -6.54 3.59
N LYS A 87 -15.90 -6.85 2.40
CA LYS A 87 -15.20 -8.10 2.12
C LYS A 87 -13.76 -8.04 2.58
N ASP A 88 -13.18 -9.22 2.79
CA ASP A 88 -11.75 -9.34 2.98
C ASP A 88 -11.02 -8.75 1.77
N PHE A 89 -9.87 -8.16 2.03
CA PHE A 89 -8.98 -7.62 1.01
C PHE A 89 -7.54 -7.89 1.44
N TRP A 90 -6.60 -7.70 0.53
CA TRP A 90 -5.18 -7.91 0.80
C TRP A 90 -4.44 -6.60 0.61
N ARG A 91 -3.51 -6.29 1.50
CA ARG A 91 -2.61 -5.16 1.31
C ARG A 91 -1.15 -5.58 1.50
N PRO A 92 -0.20 -4.90 0.85
CA PRO A 92 1.21 -5.11 1.12
C PRO A 92 1.54 -4.77 2.57
N VAL A 93 2.46 -5.51 3.20
CA VAL A 93 2.86 -5.29 4.60
C VAL A 93 3.70 -4.02 4.81
N TYR A 94 4.38 -3.53 3.79
CA TYR A 94 5.18 -2.29 3.78
C TYR A 94 4.76 -1.37 2.61
N ASP A 95 5.25 -0.13 2.63
CA ASP A 95 4.94 0.86 1.60
C ASP A 95 5.48 0.49 0.20
N PRO A 96 4.86 0.98 -0.88
CA PRO A 96 5.40 0.80 -2.23
C PRO A 96 6.70 1.58 -2.39
N SER A 97 7.54 1.10 -3.31
CA SER A 97 8.71 1.80 -3.85
C SER A 97 8.61 1.88 -5.37
N PHE A 98 9.51 2.66 -5.97
CA PHE A 98 9.73 2.61 -7.42
C PHE A 98 10.95 1.76 -7.73
N ASP A 99 10.81 0.88 -8.73
CA ASP A 99 11.96 0.21 -9.34
C ASP A 99 12.74 1.15 -10.29
N ASP A 100 13.81 0.65 -10.90
CA ASP A 100 14.65 1.41 -11.84
C ASP A 100 13.88 1.94 -13.06
N ASN A 101 12.72 1.35 -13.38
CA ASN A 101 11.85 1.76 -14.47
C ASN A 101 10.73 2.72 -14.01
N GLY A 102 10.71 3.11 -12.74
CA GLY A 102 9.65 3.94 -12.15
C GLY A 102 8.33 3.19 -11.94
N CYS A 103 8.33 1.85 -11.99
CA CYS A 103 7.17 1.02 -11.76
C CYS A 103 7.01 0.72 -10.27
N ILE A 104 5.76 0.53 -9.82
CA ILE A 104 5.45 0.18 -8.42
C ILE A 104 6.06 -1.18 -8.12
N CYS A 105 6.85 -1.27 -7.05
CA CYS A 105 7.41 -2.51 -6.53
C CYS A 105 7.32 -2.53 -5.00
N TYR A 106 7.48 -3.72 -4.43
CA TYR A 106 7.44 -3.94 -2.99
C TYR A 106 8.68 -4.69 -2.55
N HIS A 107 9.68 -3.97 -2.07
CA HIS A 107 10.90 -4.54 -1.48
C HIS A 107 11.29 -3.75 -0.24
N PRO A 108 11.66 -4.40 0.88
CA PRO A 108 12.20 -3.70 2.04
C PRO A 108 13.58 -3.11 1.72
N GLY A 109 13.93 -2.00 2.37
CA GLY A 109 15.21 -1.30 2.19
C GLY A 109 15.23 -0.28 1.06
N ASN A 110 14.16 -0.17 0.27
CA ASN A 110 14.02 0.85 -0.76
C ASN A 110 13.42 2.14 -0.19
N MET A 111 13.52 3.25 -0.92
CA MET A 111 12.80 4.48 -0.56
C MET A 111 11.31 4.34 -0.87
N PRO A 112 10.41 4.91 -0.04
CA PRO A 112 8.99 4.90 -0.34
C PRO A 112 8.69 5.69 -1.63
N ALA A 113 7.74 5.20 -2.41
CA ALA A 113 7.26 5.81 -3.64
C ALA A 113 6.40 7.05 -3.35
N VAL A 114 7.03 8.18 -3.05
CA VAL A 114 6.31 9.46 -2.82
C VAL A 114 6.36 10.36 -4.06
N GLY A 115 5.61 11.46 -4.03
CA GLY A 115 5.73 12.53 -5.03
C GLY A 115 4.94 12.29 -6.32
N LYS A 116 3.85 11.51 -6.25
CA LYS A 116 2.90 11.32 -7.37
C LYS A 116 1.51 11.78 -6.97
N SER A 117 0.78 12.34 -7.94
CA SER A 117 -0.61 12.75 -7.77
C SER A 117 -1.58 11.59 -7.57
N TYR A 118 -2.79 11.91 -7.09
CA TYR A 118 -3.87 10.93 -6.98
C TYR A 118 -4.19 10.28 -8.33
N ASN A 119 -4.30 11.07 -9.41
CA ASN A 119 -4.61 10.52 -10.73
C ASN A 119 -3.51 9.58 -11.26
N TRP A 120 -2.24 9.87 -10.93
CA TRP A 120 -1.16 8.93 -11.23
C TRP A 120 -1.36 7.62 -10.47
N TRP A 121 -1.56 7.69 -9.15
CA TRP A 121 -1.75 6.49 -8.32
C TRP A 121 -2.98 5.69 -8.72
N TYR A 122 -4.11 6.34 -8.97
CA TYR A 122 -5.35 5.69 -9.39
C TYR A 122 -5.15 4.87 -10.67
N LYS A 123 -4.46 5.43 -11.67
CA LYS A 123 -4.15 4.73 -12.92
C LYS A 123 -3.17 3.57 -12.71
N HIS A 124 -2.07 3.80 -12.00
CA HIS A 124 -0.98 2.83 -11.89
C HIS A 124 -1.29 1.72 -10.89
N ALA A 125 -2.07 1.99 -9.85
CA ALA A 125 -2.59 0.98 -8.94
C ALA A 125 -3.52 0.01 -9.65
N LYS A 126 -4.43 0.49 -10.51
CA LYS A 126 -5.28 -0.37 -11.36
C LYS A 126 -4.48 -1.26 -12.30
N ALA A 127 -3.38 -0.71 -12.81
CA ALA A 127 -2.52 -1.45 -13.72
C ALA A 127 -1.58 -2.42 -13.00
N PHE A 128 -1.40 -2.36 -11.67
CA PHE A 128 -0.33 -3.06 -10.93
C PHE A 128 -0.49 -4.58 -10.84
N CYS A 129 -1.69 -5.10 -10.64
CA CYS A 129 -2.00 -6.52 -10.57
C CYS A 129 -3.50 -6.70 -10.91
N PRO A 130 -3.88 -6.44 -12.18
CA PRO A 130 -5.29 -6.45 -12.59
C PRO A 130 -5.95 -7.82 -12.38
N GLU A 131 -5.18 -8.90 -12.46
CA GLU A 131 -5.64 -10.27 -12.22
C GLU A 131 -6.12 -10.54 -10.79
N ARG A 132 -5.66 -9.74 -9.82
CA ARG A 132 -6.13 -9.76 -8.41
C ARG A 132 -6.97 -8.53 -8.04
N GLY A 133 -7.44 -7.78 -9.04
CA GLY A 133 -8.25 -6.59 -8.82
C GLY A 133 -7.49 -5.46 -8.10
N SER A 134 -6.20 -5.27 -8.39
CA SER A 134 -5.42 -4.21 -7.74
C SER A 134 -6.02 -2.84 -7.93
N ARG A 135 -6.08 -2.03 -6.87
CA ARG A 135 -6.54 -0.64 -6.91
C ARG A 135 -6.02 0.14 -5.70
N LEU A 136 -6.30 1.44 -5.68
CA LEU A 136 -6.22 2.18 -4.42
C LEU A 136 -7.31 1.65 -3.48
N GLY A 137 -6.93 1.45 -2.22
CA GLY A 137 -7.91 1.13 -1.19
C GLY A 137 -8.73 2.36 -0.81
N THR A 138 -9.86 2.12 -0.20
CA THR A 138 -10.83 3.15 0.18
C THR A 138 -10.69 3.57 1.64
N ASN A 139 -11.40 4.63 2.02
CA ASN A 139 -11.44 5.08 3.41
C ASN A 139 -12.07 4.03 4.34
N SER A 140 -13.12 3.32 3.90
CA SER A 140 -13.72 2.24 4.68
C SER A 140 -12.75 1.06 4.88
N GLU A 141 -12.00 0.68 3.85
CA GLU A 141 -10.97 -0.36 3.94
C GLU A 141 -9.84 0.03 4.89
N TYR A 142 -9.39 1.29 4.83
CA TYR A 142 -8.37 1.79 5.74
C TYR A 142 -8.86 1.80 7.21
N GLY A 143 -10.11 2.21 7.46
CA GLY A 143 -10.72 2.16 8.78
C GLY A 143 -10.79 0.72 9.34
N VAL A 144 -11.15 -0.25 8.51
CA VAL A 144 -11.14 -1.68 8.88
C VAL A 144 -9.72 -2.19 9.11
N PHE A 145 -8.74 -1.79 8.30
CA PHE A 145 -7.33 -2.10 8.55
C PHE A 145 -6.88 -1.60 9.93
N LEU A 146 -7.25 -0.37 10.32
CA LEU A 146 -6.94 0.15 11.65
C LEU A 146 -7.62 -0.65 12.77
N ALA A 147 -8.85 -1.12 12.57
CA ALA A 147 -9.51 -2.01 13.53
C ALA A 147 -8.81 -3.36 13.67
N VAL A 148 -8.36 -3.95 12.56
CA VAL A 148 -7.54 -5.17 12.58
C VAL A 148 -6.22 -4.93 13.30
N LEU A 149 -5.55 -3.80 13.06
CA LEU A 149 -4.35 -3.41 13.79
C LEU A 149 -4.62 -3.31 15.30
N ILE A 150 -5.72 -2.68 15.73
CA ILE A 150 -6.12 -2.63 17.14
C ILE A 150 -6.31 -4.04 17.71
N LYS A 151 -7.01 -4.93 16.98
CA LYS A 151 -7.25 -6.33 17.38
C LYS A 151 -5.93 -7.09 17.54
N GLU A 152 -4.98 -6.91 16.62
CA GLU A 152 -3.64 -7.52 16.68
C GLU A 152 -2.77 -6.96 17.82
N LEU A 153 -2.82 -5.65 18.07
CA LEU A 153 -2.14 -5.03 19.21
C LEU A 153 -2.67 -5.60 20.53
N VAL A 154 -3.99 -5.76 20.67
CA VAL A 154 -4.60 -6.39 21.85
C VAL A 154 -4.16 -7.86 21.98
N ALA A 155 -4.16 -8.61 20.88
CA ALA A 155 -3.68 -10.00 20.87
C ALA A 155 -2.19 -10.11 21.23
N SER A 156 -1.37 -9.07 20.96
CA SER A 156 0.03 -8.99 21.36
C SER A 156 0.25 -8.67 22.85
N GLY A 157 -0.84 -8.49 23.62
CA GLY A 157 -0.80 -8.23 25.07
C GLY A 157 -0.99 -6.77 25.47
N LYS A 158 -1.30 -5.87 24.53
CA LYS A 158 -1.64 -4.48 24.86
C LYS A 158 -3.06 -4.41 25.40
N SER A 159 -3.33 -3.42 26.28
CA SER A 159 -4.71 -3.18 26.70
C SER A 159 -5.53 -2.57 25.55
N VAL A 160 -6.83 -2.85 25.53
CA VAL A 160 -7.77 -2.29 24.55
C VAL A 160 -7.68 -0.75 24.55
N GLU A 161 -7.69 -0.13 25.73
CA GLU A 161 -7.57 1.32 25.88
C GLU A 161 -6.26 1.87 25.29
N TRP A 162 -5.13 1.21 25.55
CA TRP A 162 -3.85 1.64 24.97
C TRP A 162 -3.89 1.52 23.44
N ALA A 163 -4.43 0.43 22.89
CA ALA A 163 -4.45 0.20 21.45
C ALA A 163 -5.31 1.24 20.71
N TRP A 164 -6.50 1.55 21.25
CA TRP A 164 -7.33 2.65 20.73
C TRP A 164 -6.62 3.99 20.81
N ASN A 165 -5.99 4.31 21.95
CA ASN A 165 -5.27 5.57 22.10
C ASN A 165 -4.08 5.68 21.13
N ALA A 166 -3.33 4.58 20.96
CA ALA A 166 -2.17 4.53 20.09
C ALA A 166 -2.56 4.70 18.61
N VAL A 167 -3.69 4.17 18.18
CA VAL A 167 -4.16 4.33 16.79
C VAL A 167 -4.85 5.68 16.55
N CYS A 168 -5.66 6.14 17.50
CA CYS A 168 -6.56 7.27 17.26
C CYS A 168 -6.03 8.63 17.73
N ASN A 169 -5.16 8.66 18.74
CA ASN A 169 -4.83 9.91 19.44
C ASN A 169 -3.34 10.23 19.46
N ASN A 170 -2.48 9.22 19.62
CA ASN A 170 -1.03 9.43 19.69
C ASN A 170 -0.31 8.17 19.19
N SER A 171 0.06 8.20 17.92
CA SER A 171 0.65 7.05 17.22
C SER A 171 2.17 6.97 17.29
N LYS A 172 2.80 7.71 18.21
CA LYS A 172 4.26 7.76 18.39
C LYS A 172 4.92 6.39 18.54
N GLU A 173 4.26 5.46 19.24
CA GLU A 173 4.78 4.11 19.48
C GLU A 173 4.56 3.15 18.31
N LEU A 174 3.66 3.49 17.38
CA LEU A 174 3.32 2.64 16.24
C LEU A 174 4.04 3.08 14.96
N GLY A 175 4.23 4.39 14.76
CA GLY A 175 4.70 4.92 13.49
C GLY A 175 6.06 5.62 13.55
N HIS A 176 6.56 5.97 12.38
CA HIS A 176 7.68 6.88 12.25
C HIS A 176 7.16 8.33 12.25
N TYR A 177 7.35 9.03 13.36
CA TYR A 177 6.98 10.45 13.53
C TYR A 177 8.19 11.28 13.96
N TRP A 178 8.04 12.61 13.92
CA TRP A 178 9.12 13.54 14.27
C TRP A 178 9.65 13.31 15.68
N GLU A 179 8.75 13.01 16.61
CA GLU A 179 9.04 12.74 18.01
C GLU A 179 9.05 11.25 18.37
N SER A 180 8.97 10.35 17.39
CA SER A 180 9.07 8.91 17.61
C SER A 180 10.45 8.51 18.14
N LYS A 181 10.54 7.34 18.79
CA LYS A 181 11.83 6.82 19.23
C LYS A 181 12.71 6.57 18.00
N ASP A 182 13.98 6.96 18.09
CA ASP A 182 14.99 6.78 17.03
C ASP A 182 14.58 7.40 15.68
N ALA A 183 13.80 8.49 15.72
CA ALA A 183 13.34 9.20 14.54
C ALA A 183 14.51 9.64 13.64
N LYS A 184 14.40 9.36 12.33
CA LYS A 184 15.38 9.77 11.32
C LYS A 184 15.24 11.23 10.88
N HIS A 185 14.07 11.84 11.11
CA HIS A 185 13.72 13.17 10.60
C HIS A 185 13.79 13.25 9.06
N ASP A 186 13.62 12.11 8.42
CA ASP A 186 13.55 11.87 6.98
C ASP A 186 12.74 10.58 6.79
N PHE A 187 12.40 10.21 5.56
CA PHE A 187 11.78 8.92 5.29
C PHE A 187 12.67 7.78 5.79
N GLU A 188 12.07 6.82 6.49
CA GLU A 188 12.66 5.50 6.65
C GLU A 188 12.51 4.71 5.35
N THR A 189 13.46 3.81 5.07
CA THR A 189 13.31 2.85 3.97
C THR A 189 12.13 1.92 4.25
N THR A 190 11.48 1.42 3.21
CA THR A 190 10.36 0.49 3.32
C THR A 190 10.69 -0.78 4.12
N GLY A 191 9.69 -1.35 4.77
CA GLY A 191 9.89 -2.49 5.67
C GLY A 191 10.58 -2.10 6.98
N SER A 192 10.55 -0.82 7.35
CA SER A 192 11.05 -0.35 8.64
C SER A 192 9.95 -0.47 9.71
N ARG A 193 10.37 -0.74 10.95
CA ARG A 193 9.53 -0.86 12.17
C ARG A 193 8.40 -1.88 12.03
N ASP A 194 8.64 -3.09 12.53
CA ASP A 194 7.60 -4.11 12.63
C ASP A 194 6.60 -3.81 13.77
N ILE A 195 5.34 -3.58 13.39
CA ILE A 195 4.20 -3.52 14.30
C ILE A 195 3.19 -4.60 13.89
N CYS A 196 3.21 -5.73 14.59
CA CYS A 196 2.29 -6.85 14.34
C CYS A 196 2.36 -7.39 12.89
N GLY A 197 3.53 -7.35 12.28
CA GLY A 197 3.77 -7.72 10.88
C GLY A 197 3.38 -6.64 9.87
N TRP A 198 3.03 -5.43 10.32
CA TRP A 198 2.83 -4.25 9.48
C TRP A 198 3.98 -3.28 9.67
N TYR A 199 4.41 -2.68 8.57
CA TYR A 199 5.57 -1.81 8.51
C TYR A 199 5.18 -0.43 7.99
N ASP A 200 6.10 0.52 8.14
CA ASP A 200 6.05 1.87 7.55
C ASP A 200 4.81 2.69 7.95
N LEU A 201 4.22 2.37 9.11
CA LEU A 201 3.13 3.15 9.69
C LEU A 201 3.62 4.58 9.93
N ALA A 202 2.86 5.56 9.45
CA ALA A 202 3.17 6.99 9.49
C ALA A 202 4.53 7.40 8.90
N ASN A 203 5.23 6.56 8.14
CA ASN A 203 6.44 7.00 7.42
C ASN A 203 6.07 7.98 6.30
N THR A 204 4.95 7.71 5.64
CA THR A 204 4.35 8.51 4.57
C THR A 204 2.83 8.59 4.78
N TYR A 205 2.21 9.67 4.32
CA TYR A 205 0.76 9.71 4.18
C TYR A 205 0.33 8.67 3.14
N LYS A 206 -0.87 8.15 3.31
CA LYS A 206 -1.49 7.19 2.40
C LYS A 206 -2.56 7.88 1.57
N ILE A 207 -2.46 7.76 0.25
CA ILE A 207 -3.48 8.22 -0.70
C ILE A 207 -4.51 7.12 -0.88
N LEU A 208 -5.77 7.42 -0.59
CA LEU A 208 -6.91 6.50 -0.72
C LEU A 208 -7.92 7.02 -1.74
N ALA A 209 -8.67 6.10 -2.35
CA ALA A 209 -9.86 6.43 -3.14
C ALA A 209 -11.07 6.73 -2.23
N ASP A 210 -12.06 7.41 -2.79
CA ASP A 210 -13.38 7.56 -2.17
C ASP A 210 -14.17 6.23 -2.26
N ASP A 211 -14.98 5.93 -1.25
CA ASP A 211 -15.84 4.75 -1.20
C ASP A 211 -16.93 4.78 -2.29
N GLU A 212 -17.41 5.96 -2.66
CA GLU A 212 -18.53 6.11 -3.62
C GLU A 212 -18.09 6.15 -5.08
N GLU A 213 -16.78 6.03 -5.38
CA GLU A 213 -16.17 6.24 -6.71
C GLU A 213 -16.61 7.52 -7.44
N VAL A 214 -17.24 8.47 -6.74
CA VAL A 214 -17.57 9.77 -7.30
C VAL A 214 -16.25 10.49 -7.47
N ASP A 215 -15.83 10.69 -8.72
CA ASP A 215 -14.55 11.20 -9.22
C ASP A 215 -14.20 12.65 -8.77
N VAL A 216 -14.58 13.03 -7.56
CA VAL A 216 -14.50 14.39 -7.01
C VAL A 216 -13.53 14.47 -5.84
N TYR A 217 -13.42 13.41 -5.03
CA TYR A 217 -12.60 13.42 -3.83
C TYR A 217 -11.64 12.23 -3.77
N TYR A 218 -10.58 12.41 -2.98
CA TYR A 218 -9.70 11.36 -2.50
C TYR A 218 -9.25 11.72 -1.08
N TYR A 219 -8.57 10.80 -0.41
CA TYR A 219 -8.19 10.99 0.99
C TYR A 219 -6.69 10.83 1.21
N LEU A 220 -6.16 11.62 2.14
CA LEU A 220 -4.84 11.42 2.74
C LEU A 220 -5.02 10.97 4.19
N VAL A 221 -4.36 9.89 4.59
CA VAL A 221 -4.49 9.30 5.94
C VAL A 221 -3.15 8.88 6.53
N GLY A 222 -3.10 8.64 7.84
CA GLY A 222 -1.98 7.90 8.47
C GLY A 222 -0.80 8.71 9.00
N GLY A 223 -0.76 10.04 8.81
CA GLY A 223 0.40 10.86 9.21
C GLY A 223 1.66 10.62 8.36
N LYS A 224 2.72 11.38 8.62
CA LYS A 224 4.06 11.20 8.01
C LYS A 224 5.20 11.51 8.99
N TYR A 225 6.44 11.20 8.60
CA TYR A 225 7.62 11.33 9.46
C TYR A 225 7.88 12.74 10.04
N GLU A 226 7.45 13.81 9.37
CA GLU A 226 7.64 15.19 9.84
C GLU A 226 6.51 15.69 10.75
N ASP A 227 5.46 14.89 10.91
CA ASP A 227 4.33 15.24 11.75
C ASP A 227 4.58 14.91 13.22
N TYR A 228 3.84 15.59 14.10
CA TYR A 228 3.65 15.16 15.48
C TYR A 228 2.47 14.19 15.57
N SER A 229 2.72 13.02 16.14
CA SER A 229 1.79 11.89 16.19
C SER A 229 0.48 12.15 16.94
N ASN A 230 0.45 13.17 17.80
CA ASN A 230 -0.76 13.58 18.52
C ASN A 230 -1.66 14.54 17.72
N ASN A 231 -1.11 15.18 16.70
CA ASN A 231 -1.84 16.04 15.78
C ASN A 231 -2.25 15.26 14.51
N TYR A 232 -1.44 14.29 14.11
CA TYR A 232 -1.61 13.47 12.90
C TYR A 232 -1.52 11.96 13.20
N PRO A 233 -2.36 11.43 14.12
CA PRO A 233 -2.37 10.00 14.45
C PRO A 233 -2.76 9.15 13.23
N LEU A 234 -2.58 7.82 13.30
CA LEU A 234 -2.87 6.92 12.18
C LEU A 234 -4.32 7.02 11.67
N ALA A 235 -5.27 7.31 12.56
CA ALA A 235 -6.69 7.47 12.24
C ALA A 235 -7.06 8.85 11.64
N ILE A 236 -6.10 9.75 11.42
CA ILE A 236 -6.36 11.04 10.80
C ILE A 236 -6.79 10.85 9.34
N ILE A 237 -7.78 11.66 8.90
CA ILE A 237 -8.32 11.61 7.55
C ILE A 237 -8.47 13.04 7.02
N TYR A 238 -7.84 13.32 5.88
CA TYR A 238 -7.99 14.57 5.14
C TYR A 238 -8.69 14.29 3.82
N ARG A 239 -9.77 15.02 3.56
CA ARG A 239 -10.46 14.98 2.26
C ARG A 239 -9.86 16.02 1.33
N CYS A 240 -9.44 15.59 0.15
CA CYS A 240 -8.76 16.40 -0.84
C CYS A 240 -9.55 16.46 -2.15
N LYS A 241 -9.33 17.51 -2.95
CA LYS A 241 -10.02 17.74 -4.24
C LYS A 241 -9.08 17.87 -5.44
N ASP A 242 -7.85 18.34 -5.21
CA ASP A 242 -6.88 18.55 -6.29
C ASP A 242 -6.21 17.21 -6.62
N ARG A 243 -6.65 16.59 -7.72
CA ARG A 243 -6.29 15.23 -8.10
C ARG A 243 -5.00 15.14 -8.92
N ASP A 244 -4.51 16.27 -9.40
CA ASP A 244 -3.34 16.36 -10.28
C ASP A 244 -2.11 16.93 -9.58
N ALA A 245 -2.27 17.56 -8.41
CA ALA A 245 -1.16 17.96 -7.56
C ALA A 245 -0.35 16.74 -7.07
N ASP A 246 0.97 16.82 -7.21
CA ASP A 246 1.89 15.84 -6.64
C ASP A 246 2.03 16.02 -5.13
N PHE A 247 2.11 14.91 -4.39
CA PHE A 247 2.26 14.91 -2.94
C PHE A 247 3.63 14.35 -2.54
N CYS A 248 4.57 15.25 -2.21
CA CYS A 248 5.96 14.90 -1.89
C CYS A 248 6.14 13.97 -0.67
N PHE A 249 5.09 13.76 0.13
CA PHE A 249 5.14 12.96 1.35
C PHE A 249 4.08 11.85 1.42
N SER A 250 3.48 11.53 0.27
CA SER A 250 2.39 10.58 0.22
C SER A 250 2.62 9.52 -0.86
N CYS A 251 2.27 8.28 -0.54
CA CYS A 251 2.24 7.17 -1.49
C CYS A 251 0.83 6.61 -1.62
N GLY A 252 0.56 5.88 -2.70
CA GLY A 252 -0.70 5.15 -2.86
C GLY A 252 -0.80 4.01 -1.86
N TRP A 253 -1.98 3.84 -1.26
CA TRP A 253 -2.28 2.66 -0.46
C TRP A 253 -3.01 1.66 -1.32
N LEU A 254 -2.29 0.65 -1.78
CA LEU A 254 -2.84 -0.35 -2.69
C LEU A 254 -3.47 -1.50 -1.91
N VAL A 255 -4.56 -2.00 -2.47
CA VAL A 255 -5.23 -3.22 -2.04
C VAL A 255 -5.49 -4.13 -3.24
N LEU A 256 -5.64 -5.42 -2.96
CA LEU A 256 -6.05 -6.46 -3.89
C LEU A 256 -7.35 -7.09 -3.40
N GLU A 257 -8.23 -7.47 -4.33
CA GLU A 257 -9.54 -8.05 -4.07
C GLU A 257 -9.49 -9.57 -3.84
N THR A 258 -8.44 -10.21 -4.34
CA THR A 258 -8.19 -11.65 -4.17
C THR A 258 -6.76 -11.95 -3.74
N ASP A 259 -6.55 -13.16 -3.23
CA ASP A 259 -5.21 -13.72 -3.00
C ASP A 259 -4.42 -13.96 -4.30
#